data_AF-A0A1I5P7V4-F1
#
_entry.id   AF-A0A1I5P7V4-F1
#
_cell.length_a   1.000
_cell.length_b   1.000
_cell.length_c   1.000
_cell.angle_alpha   90.00
_cell.angle_beta   90.00
_cell.angle_gamma   90.00
#
_symmetry.space_group_name_H-M   'P 1'
#
loop_
_entity.id
_entity.type
_entity.pdbx_description
1 polymer ?
#
loop_
_entity_poly.entity_id
_entity_poly.type
_entity_poly.pdbx_seq_one_letter_code
_entity_poly.pdbx_strand_id
1 'polypeptide(L)'
;MTPIVRPFLSRIASRVLCAAMALGAVLAPLAQPARAADAFPSKPIRIVVPFPPGGLTDVSARRIGQLVADDLGQPVVVENRPGANGLIGTAQVLRAPADGYTLVAVTTSVVLISPLLTKAPFDPLKDIAYVLNYAGPSHALVVKADSKYRTLDDLIEDARARPGELSFGTVGTSDTAYFGAKALERAKGVRFNHIPYQGANQSLMAVVSGETTFAPTSNYAEMVKAGKLRALALLDRQRMPSMPQVPTFTELGVDWQFPWITGLAVSAQTPEPIRKTLETAFLKAARSPAFGSLLEQMQVPLYVLDGEAMKKDLAAKIPQYRRIADEYGLVQQ
;
A
#
# COMPACT_ATOMS: atom_id res chain seq x y z
N MET A 1 -50.54 -90.01 51.72
CA MET A 1 -50.74 -90.08 50.24
C MET A 1 -51.50 -88.85 49.81
N THR A 2 -50.81 -87.84 49.26
CA THR A 2 -51.34 -86.72 48.45
C THR A 2 -50.16 -85.83 47.98
N PRO A 3 -50.27 -85.11 46.85
CA PRO A 3 -49.16 -84.86 45.94
C PRO A 3 -48.41 -83.54 46.16
N ILE A 4 -47.19 -83.50 45.62
CA ILE A 4 -46.31 -82.33 45.54
C ILE A 4 -46.59 -81.57 44.24
N VAL A 5 -46.92 -80.28 44.34
CA VAL A 5 -46.93 -79.33 43.23
C VAL A 5 -45.83 -78.29 43.48
N ARG A 6 -44.90 -78.13 42.54
CA ARG A 6 -43.96 -76.99 42.46
C ARG A 6 -44.30 -76.15 41.23
N PRO A 7 -44.45 -74.81 41.35
CA PRO A 7 -44.60 -73.98 40.17
C PRO A 7 -43.22 -73.60 39.59
N PHE A 8 -43.04 -74.04 38.34
CA PHE A 8 -42.28 -73.33 37.30
C PHE A 8 -42.73 -71.86 37.30
N LEU A 9 -41.89 -70.88 37.64
CA LEU A 9 -42.08 -69.47 37.22
C LEU A 9 -40.94 -68.48 37.58
N SER A 10 -39.70 -68.91 37.83
CA SER A 10 -38.64 -67.95 38.26
C SER A 10 -37.46 -67.74 37.31
N ARG A 11 -37.43 -68.35 36.12
CA ARG A 11 -36.21 -68.34 35.26
C ARG A 11 -36.22 -67.42 34.04
N ILE A 12 -37.31 -66.72 33.75
CA ILE A 12 -37.38 -65.84 32.56
C ILE A 12 -37.05 -64.37 32.88
N ALA A 13 -37.19 -63.92 34.14
CA ALA A 13 -36.98 -62.52 34.50
C ALA A 13 -35.50 -62.08 34.54
N SER A 14 -34.53 -62.99 34.71
CA SER A 14 -33.11 -62.61 34.89
C SER A 14 -32.29 -62.50 33.60
N ARG A 15 -32.84 -62.87 32.43
CA ARG A 15 -32.07 -62.81 31.17
C ARG A 15 -32.33 -61.57 30.31
N VAL A 16 -33.37 -60.79 30.60
CA VAL A 16 -33.67 -59.54 29.87
C VAL A 16 -32.90 -58.35 30.46
N LEU A 17 -32.50 -58.40 31.74
CA LEU A 17 -31.84 -57.26 32.40
C LEU A 17 -30.34 -57.13 32.08
N CYS A 18 -29.66 -58.20 31.65
CA CYS A 18 -28.23 -58.14 31.28
C CYS A 18 -27.97 -57.73 29.82
N ALA A 19 -28.98 -57.76 28.95
CA ALA A 19 -28.82 -57.34 27.55
C ALA A 19 -28.94 -55.81 27.36
N ALA A 20 -29.50 -55.08 28.34
CA ALA A 20 -29.65 -53.63 28.27
C ALA A 20 -28.40 -52.84 28.73
N MET A 21 -27.43 -53.48 29.40
CA MET A 21 -26.20 -52.83 29.87
C MET A 21 -25.01 -52.92 28.89
N ALA A 22 -25.13 -53.71 27.80
CA ALA A 22 -24.06 -53.85 26.80
C ALA A 22 -24.22 -52.90 25.59
N LEU A 23 -25.37 -52.23 25.43
CA LEU A 23 -25.65 -51.33 24.30
C LEU A 23 -25.53 -49.83 24.66
N GLY A 24 -25.04 -49.50 25.86
CA GLY A 24 -24.85 -48.12 26.32
C GLY A 24 -23.42 -47.58 26.20
N ALA A 25 -22.44 -48.41 25.79
CA ALA A 25 -21.02 -48.06 25.87
C ALA A 25 -20.38 -47.59 24.54
N VAL A 26 -21.15 -47.51 23.44
CA VAL A 26 -20.61 -47.17 22.09
C VAL A 26 -20.96 -45.74 21.64
N LEU A 27 -21.65 -44.95 22.47
CA LEU A 27 -21.98 -43.55 22.19
C LEU A 27 -21.28 -42.58 23.15
N ALA A 28 -20.02 -42.85 23.48
CA ALA A 28 -19.16 -41.77 23.96
C ALA A 28 -18.91 -40.84 22.76
N PRO A 29 -19.37 -39.58 22.77
CA PRO A 29 -18.97 -38.65 21.73
C PRO A 29 -17.46 -38.51 21.86
N LEU A 30 -16.74 -38.88 20.80
CA LEU A 30 -15.37 -38.46 20.57
C LEU A 30 -15.41 -36.93 20.46
N ALA A 31 -15.46 -36.25 21.60
CA ALA A 31 -15.10 -34.86 21.71
C ALA A 31 -13.61 -34.81 21.37
N GLN A 32 -13.31 -34.68 20.08
CA GLN A 32 -11.99 -34.25 19.65
C GLN A 32 -11.71 -32.98 20.46
N PRO A 33 -10.61 -32.91 21.22
CA PRO A 33 -10.25 -31.67 21.88
C PRO A 33 -10.22 -30.64 20.76
N ALA A 34 -11.09 -29.63 20.86
CA ALA A 34 -10.97 -28.46 20.02
C ALA A 34 -9.55 -27.97 20.25
N ARG A 35 -8.65 -28.22 19.29
CA ARG A 35 -7.35 -27.59 19.31
C ARG A 35 -7.68 -26.12 19.32
N ALA A 36 -7.44 -25.46 20.45
CA ALA A 36 -7.47 -24.02 20.51
C ALA A 36 -6.60 -23.59 19.32
N ALA A 37 -7.20 -22.90 18.35
CA ALA A 37 -6.43 -22.37 17.24
C ALA A 37 -5.25 -21.63 17.89
N ASP A 38 -4.02 -22.06 17.59
CA ASP A 38 -2.84 -21.44 18.19
C ASP A 38 -2.99 -19.92 18.05
N ALA A 39 -2.87 -19.20 19.15
CA ALA A 39 -3.10 -17.76 19.16
C ALA A 39 -2.17 -17.12 18.11
N PHE A 40 -2.75 -16.43 17.13
CA PHE A 40 -1.98 -15.70 16.13
C PHE A 40 -1.43 -14.40 16.74
N PRO A 41 -0.14 -14.08 16.58
CA PRO A 41 0.91 -14.88 15.94
C PRO A 41 1.64 -15.82 16.92
N SER A 42 1.98 -17.04 16.47
CA SER A 42 2.74 -18.05 17.24
C SER A 42 4.14 -18.34 16.68
N LYS A 43 4.50 -17.71 15.56
CA LYS A 43 5.81 -17.80 14.90
C LYS A 43 6.19 -16.44 14.28
N PRO A 44 7.45 -16.24 13.86
CA PRO A 44 7.87 -14.99 13.23
C PRO A 44 7.01 -14.59 12.02
N ILE A 45 6.74 -13.30 11.90
CA ILE A 45 6.08 -12.68 10.75
C ILE A 45 7.15 -12.22 9.77
N ARG A 46 6.89 -12.36 8.47
CA ARG A 46 7.78 -11.91 7.40
C ARG A 46 7.13 -10.80 6.60
N ILE A 47 7.86 -9.71 6.37
CA ILE A 47 7.50 -8.65 5.42
C ILE A 47 8.41 -8.78 4.20
N VAL A 48 7.82 -9.06 3.05
CA VAL A 48 8.52 -9.01 1.77
C VAL A 48 8.50 -7.58 1.25
N VAL A 49 9.66 -6.98 1.06
CA VAL A 49 9.83 -5.68 0.41
C VAL A 49 10.20 -5.92 -1.05
N PRO A 50 9.36 -5.55 -2.02
CA PRO A 50 9.58 -5.91 -3.43
C PRO A 50 10.55 -4.94 -4.14
N PHE A 51 11.48 -4.35 -3.39
CA PHE A 51 12.45 -3.34 -3.83
C PHE A 51 13.84 -3.60 -3.22
N PRO A 52 14.92 -3.07 -3.81
CA PRO A 52 16.27 -3.15 -3.25
C PRO A 52 16.35 -2.57 -1.82
N PRO A 53 17.29 -3.03 -0.99
CA PRO A 53 17.48 -2.53 0.36
C PRO A 53 17.92 -1.05 0.38
N GLY A 54 17.63 -0.36 1.49
CA GLY A 54 18.08 1.02 1.73
C GLY A 54 17.18 2.13 1.17
N GLY A 55 16.17 1.79 0.36
CA GLY A 55 15.15 2.74 -0.08
C GLY A 55 14.06 2.99 0.99
N LEU A 56 13.18 3.97 0.74
CA LEU A 56 12.06 4.32 1.63
C LEU A 56 11.31 3.09 2.14
N THR A 57 10.81 2.26 1.22
CA THR A 57 10.00 1.08 1.54
C THR A 57 10.72 0.07 2.43
N ASP A 58 12.03 -0.13 2.23
CA ASP A 58 12.81 -1.07 3.04
C ASP A 58 13.04 -0.54 4.45
N VAL A 59 13.51 0.69 4.55
CA VAL A 59 13.83 1.33 5.83
C VAL A 59 12.55 1.49 6.68
N SER A 60 11.44 1.92 6.08
CA SER A 60 10.16 2.05 6.78
C SER A 60 9.58 0.68 7.18
N ALA A 61 9.67 -0.34 6.32
CA ALA A 61 9.20 -1.69 6.66
C ALA A 61 10.00 -2.31 7.83
N ARG A 62 11.32 -2.11 7.86
CA ARG A 62 12.17 -2.57 8.97
C ARG A 62 11.80 -1.90 10.27
N ARG A 63 11.61 -0.58 10.24
CA ARG A 63 11.26 0.18 11.44
C ARG A 63 9.89 -0.21 11.99
N ILE A 64 8.86 -0.26 11.14
CA ILE A 64 7.53 -0.62 11.60
C ILE A 64 7.47 -2.09 12.05
N GLY A 65 8.22 -2.98 11.40
CA GLY A 65 8.34 -4.37 11.82
C GLY A 65 8.96 -4.52 13.21
N GLN A 66 10.04 -3.78 13.51
CA GLN A 66 10.64 -3.74 14.85
C GLN A 66 9.63 -3.30 15.91
N LEU A 67 8.89 -2.22 15.65
CA LEU A 67 7.89 -1.69 16.59
C LEU A 67 6.71 -2.66 16.82
N VAL A 68 6.32 -3.43 15.80
CA VAL A 68 5.28 -4.45 15.92
C VAL A 68 5.78 -5.70 16.62
N ALA A 69 7.05 -6.07 16.46
CA ALA A 69 7.63 -7.23 17.12
C ALA A 69 7.54 -7.13 18.65
N ASP A 70 7.77 -5.93 19.18
CA ASP A 70 7.64 -5.63 20.61
C ASP A 70 6.18 -5.76 21.10
N ASP A 71 5.20 -5.45 20.25
CA ASP A 71 3.77 -5.47 20.58
C ASP A 71 3.14 -6.87 20.46
N LEU A 72 3.52 -7.63 19.43
CA LEU A 72 2.97 -8.96 19.16
C LEU A 72 3.77 -10.10 19.80
N GLY A 73 4.94 -9.82 20.39
CA GLY A 73 5.79 -10.82 21.04
C GLY A 73 6.39 -11.85 20.07
N GLN A 74 6.38 -11.55 18.77
CA GLN A 74 6.95 -12.40 17.71
C GLN A 74 7.88 -11.56 16.83
N PRO A 75 9.04 -12.08 16.43
CA PRO A 75 9.94 -11.38 15.53
C PRO A 75 9.27 -11.02 14.20
N VAL A 76 9.55 -9.83 13.68
CA VAL A 76 9.17 -9.41 12.33
C VAL A 76 10.41 -9.28 11.46
N VAL A 77 10.54 -10.13 10.45
CA VAL A 77 11.72 -10.19 9.56
C VAL A 77 11.41 -9.53 8.23
N VAL A 78 12.31 -8.67 7.75
CA VAL A 78 12.18 -8.02 6.44
C VAL A 78 13.11 -8.67 5.42
N GLU A 79 12.54 -9.05 4.27
CA GLU A 79 13.23 -9.69 3.16
C GLU A 79 13.02 -8.90 1.87
N ASN A 80 14.09 -8.54 1.17
CA ASN A 80 13.99 -7.85 -0.12
C ASN A 80 13.87 -8.86 -1.28
N ARG A 81 12.84 -8.68 -2.12
CA ARG A 81 12.59 -9.49 -3.34
C ARG A 81 12.30 -8.57 -4.55
N PRO A 82 13.31 -7.85 -5.06
CA PRO A 82 13.11 -6.90 -6.16
C PRO A 82 12.83 -7.60 -7.49
N GLY A 83 12.17 -6.89 -8.40
CA GLY A 83 11.99 -7.30 -9.80
C GLY A 83 10.64 -6.88 -10.39
N ALA A 84 10.63 -6.55 -11.69
CA ALA A 84 9.45 -6.12 -12.44
C ALA A 84 8.62 -5.03 -11.73
N ASN A 85 9.28 -3.95 -11.28
CA ASN A 85 8.66 -2.85 -10.50
C ASN A 85 7.86 -3.34 -9.28
N GLY A 86 8.33 -4.43 -8.68
CA GLY A 86 7.79 -5.07 -7.48
C GLY A 86 6.70 -6.11 -7.73
N LEU A 87 6.27 -6.32 -8.98
CA LEU A 87 5.25 -7.33 -9.32
C LEU A 87 5.66 -8.75 -8.91
N ILE A 88 6.94 -9.10 -9.03
CA ILE A 88 7.45 -10.46 -8.71
C ILE A 88 7.32 -10.75 -7.22
N GLY A 89 7.81 -9.86 -6.36
CA GLY A 89 7.75 -10.03 -4.91
C GLY A 89 6.31 -10.04 -4.39
N THR A 90 5.44 -9.18 -4.94
CA THR A 90 4.02 -9.17 -4.59
C THR A 90 3.32 -10.45 -5.02
N ALA A 91 3.51 -10.90 -6.26
CA ALA A 91 2.91 -12.16 -6.73
C ALA A 91 3.34 -13.37 -5.90
N GLN A 92 4.59 -13.40 -5.44
CA GLN A 92 5.08 -14.45 -4.55
C GLN A 92 4.32 -14.48 -3.23
N VAL A 93 4.08 -13.32 -2.60
CA VAL A 93 3.32 -13.23 -1.34
C VAL A 93 1.85 -13.61 -1.54
N LEU A 94 1.21 -13.16 -2.61
CA LEU A 94 -0.19 -13.49 -2.87
C LEU A 94 -0.43 -14.98 -3.13
N ARG A 95 0.60 -15.72 -3.54
CA ARG A 95 0.60 -17.19 -3.74
C ARG A 95 1.05 -17.98 -2.51
N ALA A 96 1.60 -17.33 -1.49
CA ALA A 96 2.01 -17.99 -0.25
C ALA A 96 0.76 -18.42 0.56
N PRO A 97 0.91 -19.29 1.57
CA PRO A 97 -0.19 -19.60 2.48
C PRO A 97 -0.82 -18.31 3.04
N ALA A 98 -2.14 -18.20 2.95
CA ALA A 98 -2.90 -17.04 3.42
C ALA A 98 -3.12 -17.09 4.95
N ASP A 99 -2.06 -17.37 5.70
CA ASP A 99 -2.06 -17.58 7.15
C ASP A 99 -1.66 -16.33 7.96
N GLY A 100 -1.43 -15.20 7.28
CA GLY A 100 -1.06 -13.91 7.88
C GLY A 100 0.40 -13.75 8.27
N TYR A 101 1.24 -14.77 8.12
CA TYR A 101 2.66 -14.70 8.48
C TYR A 101 3.55 -14.14 7.37
N THR A 102 3.00 -13.92 6.17
CA THR A 102 3.71 -13.25 5.07
C THR A 102 2.93 -12.02 4.61
N LEU A 103 3.49 -10.84 4.88
CA LEU A 103 3.02 -9.57 4.38
C LEU A 103 3.91 -9.14 3.19
N VAL A 104 3.38 -8.22 2.39
CA VAL A 104 4.14 -7.52 1.35
C VAL A 104 4.06 -6.02 1.57
N ALA A 105 5.19 -5.34 1.41
CA ALA A 105 5.19 -3.89 1.29
C ALA A 105 4.69 -3.47 -0.09
N VAL A 106 3.67 -2.61 -0.12
CA VAL A 106 3.04 -2.13 -1.35
C VAL A 106 3.34 -0.66 -1.55
N THR A 107 3.57 -0.29 -2.81
CA THR A 107 3.74 1.11 -3.22
C THR A 107 2.79 1.44 -4.36
N THR A 108 2.61 2.73 -4.63
CA THR A 108 1.86 3.22 -5.78
C THR A 108 2.30 2.58 -7.09
N SER A 109 3.60 2.39 -7.28
CA SER A 109 4.14 1.80 -8.51
C SER A 109 3.68 0.35 -8.68
N VAL A 110 3.59 -0.42 -7.60
CA VAL A 110 3.21 -1.85 -7.61
C VAL A 110 1.71 -2.03 -7.81
N VAL A 111 0.87 -1.30 -7.09
CA VAL A 111 -0.57 -1.57 -7.02
C VAL A 111 -1.44 -0.68 -7.91
N LEU A 112 -0.86 0.39 -8.47
CA LEU A 112 -1.57 1.28 -9.39
C LEU A 112 -0.89 1.37 -10.75
N ILE A 113 0.37 1.80 -10.81
CA ILE A 113 1.00 2.10 -12.10
C ILE A 113 1.32 0.83 -12.90
N SER A 114 2.00 -0.16 -12.31
CA SER A 114 2.38 -1.36 -13.06
C SER A 114 1.18 -2.14 -13.62
N PRO A 115 0.07 -2.33 -12.89
CA PRO A 115 -1.13 -2.98 -13.43
C PRO A 115 -1.86 -2.18 -14.51
N LEU A 116 -1.60 -0.86 -14.61
CA LEU A 116 -2.13 -0.03 -15.70
C LEU A 116 -1.27 -0.09 -16.95
N LEU A 117 0.06 -0.15 -16.77
CA LEU A 117 1.00 -0.08 -17.89
C LEU A 117 1.38 -1.44 -18.46
N THR A 118 1.22 -2.52 -17.69
CA THR A 118 1.65 -3.86 -18.07
C THR A 118 0.66 -4.91 -17.56
N LYS A 119 0.72 -6.13 -18.10
CA LYS A 119 -0.08 -7.25 -17.59
C LYS A 119 0.44 -7.73 -16.22
N ALA A 120 -0.15 -7.21 -15.15
CA ALA A 120 0.14 -7.66 -13.79
C ALA A 120 -0.38 -9.09 -13.53
N PRO A 121 0.32 -9.89 -12.70
CA PRO A 121 -0.09 -11.25 -12.34
C PRO A 121 -1.15 -11.32 -11.22
N PHE A 122 -1.76 -10.18 -10.84
CA PHE A 122 -2.79 -10.05 -9.81
C PHE A 122 -3.68 -8.83 -10.09
N ASP A 123 -4.89 -8.85 -9.54
CA ASP A 123 -5.82 -7.71 -9.49
C ASP A 123 -5.64 -6.98 -8.14
N PRO A 124 -5.17 -5.71 -8.12
CA PRO A 124 -4.86 -5.01 -6.88
C PRO A 124 -6.11 -4.73 -6.01
N LEU A 125 -7.33 -4.78 -6.57
CA LEU A 125 -8.56 -4.58 -5.81
C LEU A 125 -9.19 -5.89 -5.31
N LYS A 126 -8.86 -7.03 -5.93
CA LYS A 126 -9.48 -8.33 -5.60
C LYS A 126 -8.53 -9.26 -4.84
N ASP A 127 -7.28 -9.36 -5.26
CA ASP A 127 -6.34 -10.36 -4.74
C ASP A 127 -5.58 -9.88 -3.51
N ILE A 128 -5.64 -8.58 -3.21
CA ILE A 128 -4.92 -7.94 -2.12
C ILE A 128 -5.89 -7.48 -1.03
N ALA A 129 -5.56 -7.82 0.23
CA ALA A 129 -6.13 -7.16 1.40
C ALA A 129 -5.08 -6.24 2.02
N TYR A 130 -5.34 -4.93 1.96
CA TYR A 130 -4.48 -3.92 2.54
C TYR A 130 -4.55 -3.96 4.07
N VAL A 131 -3.41 -3.77 4.73
CA VAL A 131 -3.29 -3.72 6.19
C VAL A 131 -3.24 -2.27 6.66
N LEU A 132 -2.40 -1.45 6.03
CA LEU A 132 -2.38 0.00 6.25
C LEU A 132 -1.62 0.70 5.13
N ASN A 133 -1.89 1.99 4.99
CA ASN A 133 -0.94 2.97 4.45
C ASN A 133 -0.30 3.72 5.62
N TYR A 134 0.99 4.07 5.54
CA TYR A 134 1.65 4.83 6.60
C TYR A 134 2.44 6.05 6.13
N ALA A 135 2.77 6.15 4.85
CA ALA A 135 3.51 7.30 4.33
C ALA A 135 2.61 8.16 3.44
N GLY A 136 2.90 9.45 3.38
CA GLY A 136 2.00 10.48 2.85
C GLY A 136 2.52 11.24 1.66
N PRO A 137 1.59 11.94 0.98
CA PRO A 137 1.88 12.67 -0.24
C PRO A 137 2.83 13.84 0.07
N SER A 138 3.82 14.02 -0.81
CA SER A 138 4.85 15.05 -0.70
C SER A 138 5.28 15.55 -2.07
N HIS A 139 4.38 15.57 -3.06
CA HIS A 139 4.73 15.99 -4.42
C HIS A 139 4.42 17.46 -4.67
N ALA A 140 5.32 18.13 -5.39
CA ALA A 140 5.10 19.48 -5.90
C ALA A 140 5.58 19.60 -7.33
N LEU A 141 4.94 20.50 -8.06
CA LEU A 141 5.48 21.06 -9.30
C LEU A 141 6.42 22.18 -8.91
N VAL A 142 7.71 22.01 -9.20
CA VAL A 142 8.75 22.96 -8.85
C VAL A 142 9.44 23.55 -10.07
N VAL A 143 9.82 24.82 -9.94
CA VAL A 143 10.63 25.58 -10.90
C VAL A 143 11.90 26.10 -10.21
N LYS A 144 12.85 26.59 -11.00
CA LYS A 144 14.00 27.31 -10.45
C LYS A 144 13.55 28.54 -9.65
N ALA A 145 14.16 28.79 -8.49
CA ALA A 145 13.71 29.84 -7.56
C ALA A 145 13.70 31.26 -8.15
N ASP A 146 14.68 31.58 -8.99
CA ASP A 146 14.81 32.87 -9.66
C ASP A 146 14.04 32.97 -10.99
N SER A 147 13.35 31.90 -11.40
CA SER A 147 12.56 31.91 -12.63
C SER A 147 11.46 32.96 -12.61
N LYS A 148 11.03 33.35 -13.82
CA LYS A 148 9.90 34.27 -14.04
C LYS A 148 8.57 33.71 -13.54
N TYR A 149 8.46 32.40 -13.36
CA TYR A 149 7.24 31.75 -12.87
C TYR A 149 7.16 31.84 -11.35
N ARG A 150 6.18 32.60 -10.86
CA ARG A 150 5.93 32.85 -9.44
C ARG A 150 4.66 32.14 -8.99
N THR A 151 3.74 31.91 -9.92
CA THR A 151 2.52 31.10 -9.76
C THR A 151 2.46 29.99 -10.81
N LEU A 152 1.54 29.02 -10.62
CA LEU A 152 1.24 28.04 -11.67
C LEU A 152 0.63 28.73 -12.90
N ASP A 153 -0.18 29.77 -12.72
CA ASP A 153 -0.81 30.47 -13.84
C ASP A 153 0.22 31.14 -14.76
N ASP A 154 1.30 31.71 -14.20
CA ASP A 154 2.41 32.26 -15.01
C ASP A 154 3.01 31.20 -15.95
N LEU A 155 3.17 29.97 -15.44
CA LEU A 155 3.69 28.84 -16.22
C LEU A 155 2.69 28.42 -17.30
N ILE A 156 1.40 28.38 -16.97
CA ILE A 156 0.33 27.98 -17.89
C ILE A 156 0.13 29.02 -19.00
N GLU A 157 0.19 30.31 -18.71
CA GLU A 157 0.10 31.38 -19.70
C GLU A 157 1.24 31.30 -20.72
N ASP A 158 2.48 31.10 -20.26
CA ASP A 158 3.63 30.93 -21.14
C ASP A 158 3.56 29.64 -21.95
N ALA A 159 3.06 28.55 -21.36
CA ALA A 159 2.84 27.28 -22.06
C ALA A 159 1.78 27.39 -23.17
N ARG A 160 0.73 28.20 -22.98
CA ARG A 160 -0.26 28.48 -24.04
C ARG A 160 0.35 29.30 -25.18
N ALA A 161 1.19 30.28 -24.84
CA ALA A 161 1.86 31.11 -25.83
C ALA A 161 2.90 30.33 -26.64
N ARG A 162 3.52 29.30 -26.04
CA ARG A 162 4.60 28.51 -26.63
C ARG A 162 4.38 27.00 -26.47
N PRO A 163 3.37 26.43 -27.16
CA PRO A 163 2.98 25.03 -26.95
C PRO A 163 4.13 24.07 -27.26
N GLY A 164 4.49 23.22 -26.29
CA GLY A 164 5.55 22.22 -26.44
C GLY A 164 6.98 22.75 -26.30
N GLU A 165 7.20 24.05 -26.08
CA GLU A 165 8.55 24.58 -25.83
C GLU A 165 8.98 24.43 -24.37
N LEU A 166 8.05 24.58 -23.42
CA LEU A 166 8.33 24.45 -22.00
C LEU A 166 8.52 22.96 -21.66
N SER A 167 9.66 22.64 -21.04
CA SER A 167 10.08 21.27 -20.77
C SER A 167 9.89 20.86 -19.32
N PHE A 168 9.62 19.58 -19.06
CA PHE A 168 9.58 19.04 -17.70
C PHE A 168 10.34 17.73 -17.55
N GLY A 169 10.94 17.54 -16.38
CA GLY A 169 11.72 16.34 -16.06
C GLY A 169 10.98 15.35 -15.17
N THR A 170 11.10 14.05 -15.47
CA THR A 170 10.69 12.94 -14.57
C THR A 170 11.62 11.73 -14.72
N VAL A 171 11.38 10.64 -13.98
CA VAL A 171 12.10 9.35 -14.15
C VAL A 171 11.54 8.51 -15.31
N GLY A 172 10.85 9.14 -16.27
CA GLY A 172 10.21 8.48 -17.40
C GLY A 172 8.69 8.46 -17.33
N THR A 173 8.08 7.78 -18.30
CA THR A 173 6.62 7.75 -18.50
C THR A 173 5.88 6.82 -17.53
N SER A 174 6.61 5.90 -16.89
CA SER A 174 6.10 5.06 -15.81
C SER A 174 6.13 5.74 -14.44
N ASP A 175 6.63 6.98 -14.35
CA ASP A 175 6.64 7.74 -13.11
C ASP A 175 5.26 8.35 -12.86
N THR A 176 4.72 8.16 -11.65
CA THR A 176 3.51 8.85 -11.17
C THR A 176 3.55 10.37 -11.37
N ALA A 177 4.72 11.01 -11.26
CA ALA A 177 4.86 12.45 -11.45
C ALA A 177 4.60 12.86 -12.92
N TYR A 178 4.88 11.97 -13.88
CA TYR A 178 4.53 12.18 -15.29
C TYR A 178 3.01 12.26 -15.48
N PHE A 179 2.24 11.40 -14.81
CA PHE A 179 0.78 11.46 -14.84
C PHE A 179 0.25 12.79 -14.30
N GLY A 180 0.91 13.38 -13.30
CA GLY A 180 0.57 14.71 -12.78
C GLY A 180 0.76 15.81 -13.82
N ALA A 181 1.87 15.80 -14.55
CA ALA A 181 2.10 16.73 -15.66
C ALA A 181 1.06 16.55 -16.78
N LYS A 182 0.71 15.31 -17.14
CA LYS A 182 -0.32 15.03 -18.15
C LYS A 182 -1.73 15.41 -17.71
N ALA A 183 -2.04 15.27 -16.43
CA ALA A 183 -3.28 15.78 -15.86
C ALA A 183 -3.35 17.31 -15.93
N LEU A 184 -2.23 18.01 -15.69
CA LEU A 184 -2.14 19.45 -15.84
C LEU A 184 -2.35 19.89 -17.30
N GLU A 185 -1.66 19.26 -18.26
CA GLU A 185 -1.85 19.50 -19.70
C GLU A 185 -3.32 19.40 -20.09
N ARG A 186 -3.97 18.30 -19.68
CA ARG A 186 -5.38 18.05 -19.96
C ARG A 186 -6.31 19.07 -19.32
N ALA A 187 -6.09 19.40 -18.04
CA ALA A 187 -6.95 20.32 -17.29
C ALA A 187 -6.83 21.77 -17.78
N LYS A 188 -5.66 22.18 -18.26
CA LYS A 188 -5.37 23.57 -18.63
C LYS A 188 -5.28 23.81 -20.14
N GLY A 189 -5.38 22.75 -20.95
CA GLY A 189 -5.31 22.84 -22.41
C GLY A 189 -3.94 23.28 -22.92
N VAL A 190 -2.87 22.80 -22.29
CA VAL A 190 -1.48 23.15 -22.64
C VAL A 190 -0.68 21.90 -23.02
N ARG A 191 0.49 22.08 -23.61
CA ARG A 191 1.43 21.00 -23.95
C ARG A 191 2.83 21.33 -23.46
N PHE A 192 3.48 20.37 -22.84
CA PHE A 192 4.86 20.45 -22.39
C PHE A 192 5.73 19.37 -23.06
N ASN A 193 7.03 19.65 -23.18
CA ASN A 193 8.01 18.68 -23.65
C ASN A 193 8.54 17.83 -22.49
N HIS A 194 8.40 16.51 -22.55
CA HIS A 194 8.90 15.62 -21.50
C HIS A 194 10.36 15.24 -21.75
N ILE A 195 11.21 15.39 -20.72
CA ILE A 195 12.60 14.94 -20.74
C ILE A 195 12.80 13.88 -19.65
N PRO A 196 13.08 12.60 -19.99
CA PRO A 196 13.30 11.55 -19.02
C PRO A 196 14.74 11.58 -18.44
N TYR A 197 14.87 11.31 -17.15
CA TYR A 197 16.15 11.21 -16.44
C TYR A 197 16.29 9.86 -15.73
N GLN A 198 17.52 9.48 -15.37
CA GLN A 198 17.80 8.18 -14.69
C GLN A 198 17.38 8.18 -13.21
N GLY A 199 16.99 9.32 -12.64
CA GLY A 199 16.49 9.40 -11.28
C GLY A 199 15.94 10.77 -10.91
N ALA A 200 15.16 10.82 -9.82
CA ALA A 200 14.48 12.03 -9.38
C ALA A 200 15.46 13.19 -9.06
N ASN A 201 16.62 12.89 -8.46
CA ASN A 201 17.64 13.90 -8.17
C ASN A 201 18.26 14.49 -9.45
N GLN A 202 18.46 13.68 -10.49
CA GLN A 202 18.98 14.17 -11.77
C GLN A 202 17.95 15.09 -12.46
N SER A 203 16.67 14.70 -12.49
CA SER A 203 15.58 15.53 -12.99
C SER A 203 15.48 16.88 -12.25
N LEU A 204 15.64 16.86 -10.93
CA LEU A 204 15.60 18.06 -10.11
C LEU A 204 16.76 19.00 -10.39
N MET A 205 17.97 18.46 -10.59
CA MET A 205 19.14 19.25 -10.95
C MET A 205 19.00 19.89 -12.34
N ALA A 206 18.30 19.26 -13.28
CA ALA A 206 17.99 19.86 -14.57
C ALA A 206 17.11 21.12 -14.45
N VAL A 207 16.20 21.16 -13.46
CA VAL A 207 15.43 22.39 -13.16
C VAL A 207 16.34 23.47 -12.59
N VAL A 208 17.26 23.11 -11.69
CA VAL A 208 18.21 24.06 -11.08
C VAL A 208 19.16 24.65 -12.13
N SER A 209 19.65 23.84 -13.07
CA SER A 209 20.50 24.28 -14.18
C SER A 209 19.74 25.10 -15.22
N GLY A 210 18.42 24.90 -15.33
CA GLY A 210 17.58 25.52 -16.36
C GLY A 210 17.46 24.69 -17.64
N GLU A 211 17.94 23.44 -17.63
CA GLU A 211 17.74 22.48 -18.72
C GLU A 211 16.25 22.11 -18.88
N THR A 212 15.55 21.92 -17.75
CA THR A 212 14.09 21.78 -17.74
C THR A 212 13.42 22.99 -17.12
N THR A 213 12.22 23.34 -17.63
CA THR A 213 11.44 24.46 -17.10
C THR A 213 10.90 24.15 -15.71
N PHE A 214 10.40 22.94 -15.50
CA PHE A 214 9.87 22.49 -14.21
C PHE A 214 10.06 20.98 -13.99
N ALA A 215 9.79 20.50 -12.79
CA ALA A 215 9.64 19.08 -12.51
C ALA A 215 8.53 18.86 -11.47
N PRO A 216 7.58 17.95 -11.70
CA PRO A 216 6.82 17.35 -10.61
C PRO A 216 7.71 16.35 -9.88
N THR A 217 7.87 16.49 -8.56
CA THR A 217 8.74 15.61 -7.77
C THR A 217 8.36 15.57 -6.30
N SER A 218 8.77 14.53 -5.58
CA SER A 218 8.76 14.47 -4.11
C SER A 218 10.05 15.01 -3.47
N ASN A 219 11.14 15.14 -4.22
CA ASN A 219 12.48 15.39 -3.65
C ASN A 219 12.85 16.88 -3.55
N TYR A 220 11.88 17.77 -3.34
CA TYR A 220 12.11 19.21 -3.48
C TYR A 220 12.30 19.97 -2.16
N ALA A 221 11.89 19.42 -1.02
CA ALA A 221 11.73 20.18 0.23
C ALA A 221 13.01 20.92 0.64
N GLU A 222 14.17 20.24 0.66
CA GLU A 222 15.45 20.87 1.01
C GLU A 222 15.90 21.92 0.00
N MET A 223 15.67 21.70 -1.30
CA MET A 223 16.05 22.68 -2.33
C MET A 223 15.15 23.91 -2.33
N VAL A 224 13.88 23.77 -1.96
CA VAL A 224 12.97 24.90 -1.71
C VAL A 224 13.41 25.65 -0.46
N LYS A 225 13.72 24.95 0.63
CA LYS A 225 14.24 25.55 1.87
C LYS A 225 15.56 26.29 1.65
N ALA A 226 16.44 25.75 0.81
CA ALA A 226 17.72 26.36 0.42
C ALA A 226 17.57 27.50 -0.62
N GLY A 227 16.35 27.84 -1.03
CA GLY A 227 16.08 28.91 -2.00
C GLY A 227 16.59 28.62 -3.42
N LYS A 228 16.81 27.34 -3.77
CA LYS A 228 17.23 26.92 -5.12
C LYS A 228 16.04 26.65 -6.03
N LEU A 229 14.92 26.22 -5.44
CA LEU A 229 13.68 25.94 -6.14
C LEU A 229 12.50 26.70 -5.52
N ARG A 230 11.42 26.79 -6.29
CA ARG A 230 10.10 27.25 -5.83
C ARG A 230 9.07 26.20 -6.19
N ALA A 231 8.25 25.79 -5.22
CA ALA A 231 7.02 25.04 -5.49
C ALA A 231 5.91 25.99 -5.95
N LEU A 232 5.34 25.71 -7.12
CA LEU A 232 4.21 26.48 -7.68
C LEU A 232 2.87 25.88 -7.28
N ALA A 233 2.82 24.55 -7.16
CA ALA A 233 1.63 23.86 -6.71
C ALA A 233 1.98 22.50 -6.11
N LEU A 234 1.24 22.12 -5.08
CA LEU A 234 1.26 20.80 -4.48
C LEU A 234 0.38 19.86 -5.31
N LEU A 235 0.90 18.66 -5.51
CA LEU A 235 0.23 17.56 -6.18
C LEU A 235 -0.57 16.70 -5.18
N ASP A 236 -0.56 17.12 -3.91
CA ASP A 236 -1.11 16.43 -2.76
C ASP A 236 -2.57 16.80 -2.52
N ARG A 237 -3.26 16.03 -1.66
CA ARG A 237 -4.70 16.22 -1.38
C ARG A 237 -5.01 17.51 -0.62
N GLN A 238 -4.02 18.01 0.11
CA GLN A 238 -4.12 19.15 1.01
C GLN A 238 -2.77 19.88 1.01
N ARG A 239 -2.79 21.14 1.43
CA ARG A 239 -1.55 21.90 1.58
C ARG A 239 -0.66 21.29 2.67
N MET A 240 0.65 21.34 2.46
CA MET A 240 1.61 20.90 3.46
C MET A 240 1.71 21.96 4.57
N PRO A 241 1.71 21.57 5.87
CA PRO A 241 1.89 22.52 6.97
C PRO A 241 3.19 23.33 6.89
N SER A 242 4.24 22.79 6.26
CA SER A 242 5.51 23.47 6.02
C SER A 242 5.47 24.47 4.86
N MET A 243 4.45 24.42 4.00
CA MET A 243 4.26 25.28 2.82
C MET A 243 2.78 25.68 2.65
N PRO A 244 2.15 26.30 3.68
CA PRO A 244 0.71 26.59 3.68
C PRO A 244 0.31 27.60 2.59
N GLN A 245 1.25 28.36 2.05
CA GLN A 245 1.06 29.32 0.97
C GLN A 245 1.00 28.67 -0.42
N VAL A 246 1.50 27.44 -0.58
CA VAL A 246 1.53 26.76 -1.89
C VAL A 246 0.20 26.05 -2.10
N PRO A 247 -0.61 26.43 -3.11
CA PRO A 247 -1.89 25.80 -3.38
C PRO A 247 -1.72 24.38 -3.91
N THR A 248 -2.75 23.56 -3.76
CA THR A 248 -2.85 22.24 -4.39
C THR A 248 -3.35 22.34 -5.83
N PHE A 249 -3.12 21.30 -6.63
CA PHE A 249 -3.71 21.14 -7.96
C PHE A 249 -5.23 21.27 -7.92
N THR A 250 -5.90 20.66 -6.95
CA THR A 250 -7.36 20.72 -6.81
C THR A 250 -7.84 22.15 -6.55
N GLU A 251 -7.15 22.92 -5.70
CA GLU A 251 -7.47 24.35 -5.47
C GLU A 251 -7.29 25.21 -6.73
N LEU A 252 -6.40 24.79 -7.64
CA LEU A 252 -6.14 25.45 -8.92
C LEU A 252 -7.02 24.93 -10.07
N GLY A 253 -8.05 24.13 -9.77
CA GLY A 253 -8.96 23.58 -10.78
C GLY A 253 -8.37 22.45 -11.62
N VAL A 254 -7.27 21.83 -11.17
CA VAL A 254 -6.74 20.59 -11.72
C VAL A 254 -7.24 19.45 -10.83
N ASP A 255 -8.32 18.77 -11.28
CA ASP A 255 -8.85 17.59 -10.59
C ASP A 255 -7.87 16.43 -10.77
N TRP A 256 -6.81 16.41 -9.96
CA TRP A 256 -5.80 15.37 -9.91
C TRP A 256 -5.07 15.42 -8.56
N GLN A 257 -4.80 14.25 -8.01
CA GLN A 257 -4.04 14.10 -6.77
C GLN A 257 -3.08 12.91 -6.90
N PHE A 258 -1.87 13.09 -6.37
CA PHE A 258 -0.90 12.01 -6.28
C PHE A 258 -1.50 10.84 -5.48
N PRO A 259 -1.34 9.57 -5.90
CA PRO A 259 -1.97 8.44 -5.27
C PRO A 259 -0.96 7.85 -4.30
N TRP A 260 -0.71 8.52 -3.18
CA TRP A 260 0.38 8.12 -2.31
C TRP A 260 0.03 6.83 -1.58
N ILE A 261 0.66 5.73 -2.03
CA ILE A 261 0.55 4.40 -1.46
C ILE A 261 1.95 4.00 -1.04
N THR A 262 2.14 3.83 0.26
CA THR A 262 3.29 3.16 0.86
C THR A 262 2.80 2.52 2.14
N GLY A 263 2.71 1.19 2.12
CA GLY A 263 1.96 0.46 3.12
C GLY A 263 2.30 -1.01 3.15
N LEU A 264 1.50 -1.77 3.88
CA LEU A 264 1.59 -3.23 3.94
C LEU A 264 0.27 -3.85 3.50
N ALA A 265 0.36 -5.04 2.93
CA ALA A 265 -0.78 -5.84 2.54
C ALA A 265 -0.52 -7.32 2.74
N VAL A 266 -1.58 -8.11 2.70
CA VAL A 266 -1.58 -9.58 2.68
C VAL A 266 -2.44 -10.08 1.52
N SER A 267 -2.41 -11.40 1.28
CA SER A 267 -3.38 -12.04 0.38
C SER A 267 -4.81 -11.76 0.83
N ALA A 268 -5.71 -11.44 -0.11
CA ALA A 268 -7.13 -11.26 0.17
C ALA A 268 -7.79 -12.51 0.77
N GLN A 269 -7.17 -13.68 0.58
CA GLN A 269 -7.62 -14.96 1.15
C GLN A 269 -7.27 -15.10 2.64
N THR A 270 -6.53 -14.17 3.23
CA THR A 270 -6.16 -14.21 4.65
C THR A 270 -7.42 -14.02 5.51
N PRO A 271 -7.69 -14.90 6.50
CA PRO A 271 -8.87 -14.80 7.36
C PRO A 271 -9.01 -13.43 8.01
N GLU A 272 -10.25 -12.90 8.04
CA GLU A 272 -10.54 -11.57 8.58
C GLU A 272 -10.02 -11.34 10.01
N PRO A 273 -10.16 -12.27 10.98
CA PRO A 273 -9.63 -12.07 12.32
C PRO A 273 -8.10 -11.83 12.33
N ILE A 274 -7.37 -12.54 11.48
CA ILE A 274 -5.92 -12.40 11.34
C ILE A 274 -5.58 -11.03 10.73
N ARG A 275 -6.31 -10.61 9.69
CA ARG A 275 -6.13 -9.28 9.09
C ARG A 275 -6.38 -8.17 10.11
N LYS A 276 -7.38 -8.31 10.97
CA LYS A 276 -7.69 -7.32 12.02
C LYS A 276 -6.63 -7.24 13.10
N THR A 277 -6.05 -8.39 13.51
CA THR A 277 -4.89 -8.40 14.42
C THR A 277 -3.69 -7.66 13.80
N LEU A 278 -3.37 -7.96 12.54
CA LEU A 278 -2.29 -7.29 11.81
C LEU A 278 -2.56 -5.78 11.67
N GLU A 279 -3.74 -5.40 11.19
CA GLU A 279 -4.14 -4.00 11.01
C GLU A 279 -4.02 -3.21 12.32
N THR A 280 -4.52 -3.77 13.43
CA THR A 280 -4.44 -3.14 14.74
C THR A 280 -3.00 -2.90 15.19
N ALA A 281 -2.15 -3.91 15.12
CA ALA A 281 -0.75 -3.82 15.54
C ALA A 281 0.05 -2.84 14.66
N PHE A 282 -0.09 -2.93 13.34
CA PHE A 282 0.64 -2.05 12.43
C PHE A 282 0.13 -0.61 12.46
N LEU A 283 -1.18 -0.36 12.63
CA LEU A 283 -1.70 1.00 12.82
C LEU A 283 -1.18 1.63 14.11
N LYS A 284 -1.11 0.86 15.20
CA LYS A 284 -0.53 1.32 16.46
C LYS A 284 0.94 1.69 16.28
N ALA A 285 1.74 0.83 15.64
CA ALA A 285 3.15 1.11 15.35
C ALA A 285 3.34 2.34 14.45
N ALA A 286 2.55 2.47 13.38
CA ALA A 286 2.62 3.61 12.46
C ALA A 286 2.29 4.95 13.13
N ARG A 287 1.41 4.96 14.14
CA ARG A 287 1.04 6.17 14.90
C ARG A 287 2.01 6.48 16.04
N SER A 288 3.04 5.67 16.25
CA SER A 288 4.02 5.93 17.30
C SER A 288 4.93 7.12 16.95
N PRO A 289 5.38 7.91 17.95
CA PRO A 289 6.39 8.95 17.72
C PRO A 289 7.67 8.39 17.09
N ALA A 290 8.05 7.18 17.50
CA ALA A 290 9.23 6.47 17.01
C ALA A 290 9.19 6.15 15.50
N PHE A 291 8.00 5.97 14.92
CA PHE A 291 7.82 5.81 13.48
C PHE A 291 7.69 7.16 12.77
N GLY A 292 6.96 8.11 13.37
CA GLY A 292 6.84 9.48 12.87
C GLY A 292 8.20 10.16 12.68
N SER A 293 9.09 10.09 13.69
CA SER A 293 10.43 10.67 13.60
C SER A 293 11.30 10.05 12.50
N LEU A 294 11.13 8.75 12.21
CA LEU A 294 11.82 8.15 11.07
C LEU A 294 11.33 8.78 9.76
N LEU A 295 10.02 8.83 9.55
CA LEU A 295 9.47 9.41 8.33
C LEU A 295 9.86 10.88 8.17
N GLU A 296 9.90 11.66 9.25
CA GLU A 296 10.41 13.03 9.26
C GLU A 296 11.89 13.11 8.85
N GLN A 297 12.75 12.24 9.37
CA GLN A 297 14.16 12.16 8.95
C GLN A 297 14.29 11.80 7.47
N MET A 298 13.38 10.99 6.95
CA MET A 298 13.29 10.63 5.54
C MET A 298 12.56 11.69 4.70
N GLN A 299 12.09 12.78 5.32
CA GLN A 299 11.33 13.87 4.70
C GLN A 299 10.04 13.41 4.02
N VAL A 300 9.44 12.36 4.56
CA VAL A 300 8.16 11.82 4.10
C VAL A 300 7.10 12.13 5.16
N PRO A 301 5.96 12.71 4.78
CA PRO A 301 4.87 12.93 5.73
C PRO A 301 4.33 11.60 6.26
N LEU A 302 3.97 11.58 7.54
CA LEU A 302 3.17 10.49 8.08
C LEU A 302 1.74 10.61 7.55
N TYR A 303 1.21 9.54 6.96
CA TYR A 303 -0.18 9.50 6.49
C TYR A 303 -0.74 8.10 6.69
N VAL A 304 -1.52 7.96 7.75
CA VAL A 304 -2.02 6.66 8.18
C VAL A 304 -3.43 6.45 7.66
N LEU A 305 -3.63 5.42 6.84
CA LEU A 305 -4.94 4.88 6.48
C LEU A 305 -5.02 3.43 6.96
N ASP A 306 -6.19 3.02 7.44
CA ASP A 306 -6.48 1.60 7.58
C ASP A 306 -6.64 0.93 6.20
N GLY A 307 -6.74 -0.41 6.20
CA GLY A 307 -6.78 -1.19 4.96
C GLY A 307 -7.96 -0.84 4.06
N GLU A 308 -9.14 -0.61 4.64
CA GLU A 308 -10.36 -0.28 3.90
C GLU A 308 -10.29 1.13 3.29
N ALA A 309 -9.84 2.12 4.06
CA ALA A 309 -9.64 3.48 3.56
C ALA A 309 -8.56 3.52 2.46
N MET A 310 -7.49 2.74 2.60
CA MET A 310 -6.45 2.59 1.58
C MET A 310 -7.01 1.97 0.29
N LYS A 311 -7.79 0.89 0.40
CA LYS A 311 -8.43 0.23 -0.75
C LYS A 311 -9.38 1.18 -1.47
N LYS A 312 -10.20 1.91 -0.73
CA LYS A 312 -11.14 2.91 -1.25
C LYS A 312 -10.40 4.03 -1.99
N ASP A 313 -9.31 4.53 -1.41
CA ASP A 313 -8.49 5.57 -2.04
C ASP A 313 -7.90 5.10 -3.37
N LEU A 314 -7.30 3.90 -3.38
CA LEU A 314 -6.79 3.30 -4.62
C LEU A 314 -7.89 3.12 -5.68
N ALA A 315 -9.05 2.57 -5.29
CA ALA A 315 -10.16 2.36 -6.21
C ALA A 315 -10.65 3.67 -6.85
N ALA A 316 -10.69 4.77 -6.08
CA ALA A 316 -11.07 6.08 -6.58
C ALA A 316 -10.06 6.66 -7.60
N LYS A 317 -8.77 6.31 -7.48
CA LYS A 317 -7.70 6.81 -8.34
C LYS A 317 -7.56 6.04 -9.66
N ILE A 318 -7.85 4.73 -9.68
CA ILE A 318 -7.68 3.88 -10.88
C ILE A 318 -8.31 4.47 -12.15
N PRO A 319 -9.57 4.95 -12.18
CA PRO A 319 -10.18 5.47 -13.41
C PRO A 319 -9.45 6.69 -13.98
N GLN A 320 -8.99 7.60 -13.13
CA GLN A 320 -8.27 8.80 -13.54
C GLN A 320 -6.91 8.46 -14.16
N TYR A 321 -6.16 7.56 -13.52
CA TYR A 321 -4.85 7.13 -14.02
C TYR A 321 -4.97 6.30 -15.30
N ARG A 322 -5.96 5.40 -15.38
CA ARG A 322 -6.24 4.63 -16.59
C ARG A 322 -6.53 5.54 -17.78
N ARG A 323 -7.38 6.55 -17.58
CA ARG A 323 -7.69 7.53 -18.63
C ARG A 323 -6.43 8.21 -19.18
N ILE A 324 -5.53 8.66 -18.31
CA ILE A 324 -4.26 9.27 -18.73
C ILE A 324 -3.37 8.25 -19.45
N ALA A 325 -3.29 7.01 -18.96
CA ALA A 325 -2.50 5.97 -19.61
C ALA A 325 -3.00 5.68 -21.03
N ASP A 326 -4.33 5.59 -21.22
CA ASP A 326 -4.94 5.32 -22.52
C ASP A 326 -4.78 6.53 -23.47
N GLU A 327 -5.10 7.74 -23.00
CA GLU A 327 -5.05 8.99 -23.80
C GLU A 327 -3.65 9.30 -24.32
N TYR A 328 -2.61 8.98 -23.55
CA TYR A 328 -1.22 9.24 -23.90
C TYR A 328 -0.46 7.98 -24.39
N GLY A 329 -1.16 6.87 -24.65
CA GLY A 329 -0.57 5.65 -25.23
C GLY A 329 0.53 5.03 -24.37
N LEU A 330 0.38 5.06 -23.04
CA LEU A 330 1.40 4.58 -22.10
C LEU A 330 1.35 3.07 -21.86
N VAL A 331 0.23 2.43 -22.19
CA VAL A 331 0.01 0.99 -21.98
C VAL A 331 0.93 0.19 -22.90
N GLN A 332 1.78 -0.65 -22.33
CA GLN A 332 2.62 -1.56 -23.09
C GLN A 332 1.75 -2.70 -23.61
N GLN A 333 1.80 -2.93 -24.92
CA GLN A 333 1.14 -4.07 -25.58
C GLN A 333 1.88 -5.38 -25.31
#